data_AF-A0A9P6E3W4-F1
#
_entry.id   AF-A0A9P6E3W4-F1
#
_cell.length_a   1.000
_cell.length_b   1.000
_cell.length_c   1.000
_cell.angle_alpha   90.00
_cell.angle_beta   90.00
_cell.angle_gamma   90.00
#
_symmetry.space_group_name_H-M   'P 1'
#
loop_
_entity.id
_entity.type
_entity.pdbx_description
1 polymer ?
#
loop_
_entity_poly.entity_id
_entity_poly.type
_entity_poly.pdbx_seq_one_letter_code
_entity_poly.pdbx_strand_id
1 'polypeptide(L)'
;MPINTPSSAHSEYFDAPVAIFHNNIDDSLPMSSQDIPPPIPRRSVQLKDNGPQPKPADTQIFNTFDTPPLRDPHMMAHPNESEGWLPAVDNAPNSPTFSAQAKPSSRKSSPVKRETSVSPNRENDPFASGSIAHRRGTMRTTGIASSPPSIHHGSMALSRSTSRKSNHTTSDGRIIPGSAFVNGAGATGPFALAAEDETLAARGAEANAHLTGKQKSKIAKVEAKHNRQLSKIIKQEAKTEKIALATAIFELGELQKYQKQAVKSESRVQVTHSKLLTTFKKTESTFLSAKAAYETALAQLNAEAENLETLRLSAREATEKLQDKAAEIDSLRATLSVDEREREVKLGQLKGRRTSLWK
;
A
#
# COMPACT_ATOMS: atom_id res chain seq x y z
N MET A 1 -40.87 2.03 -33.68
CA MET A 1 -39.42 1.92 -33.92
C MET A 1 -38.86 0.94 -32.88
N PRO A 2 -38.73 -0.36 -33.20
CA PRO A 2 -38.19 -1.34 -32.25
C PRO A 2 -36.66 -1.23 -32.17
N ILE A 3 -36.14 -1.19 -30.95
CA ILE A 3 -34.71 -1.13 -30.64
C ILE A 3 -34.19 -2.57 -30.63
N ASN A 4 -33.39 -2.93 -31.64
CA ASN A 4 -32.66 -4.20 -31.69
C ASN A 4 -31.46 -4.13 -30.74
N THR A 5 -31.48 -4.92 -29.67
CA THR A 5 -30.28 -5.24 -28.90
C THR A 5 -29.50 -6.35 -29.59
N PRO A 6 -28.16 -6.23 -29.74
CA PRO A 6 -27.35 -7.28 -30.35
C PRO A 6 -27.27 -8.49 -29.42
N SER A 7 -27.74 -9.62 -29.92
CA SER A 7 -27.52 -10.96 -29.37
C SER A 7 -26.02 -11.24 -29.32
N SER A 8 -25.45 -11.25 -28.11
CA SER A 8 -24.11 -11.74 -27.85
C SER A 8 -24.14 -13.28 -27.87
N ALA A 9 -23.85 -13.86 -29.03
CA ALA A 9 -23.81 -15.32 -29.24
C ALA A 9 -22.46 -15.96 -28.85
N HIS A 10 -21.64 -15.29 -28.03
CA HIS A 10 -20.32 -15.77 -27.62
C HIS A 10 -20.04 -15.46 -26.16
N SER A 11 -20.86 -16.03 -25.28
CA SER A 11 -20.49 -16.27 -23.89
C SER A 11 -20.01 -17.72 -23.81
N GLU A 12 -18.73 -17.95 -24.11
CA GLU A 12 -18.06 -19.19 -23.68
C GLU A 12 -18.08 -19.19 -22.15
N TYR A 13 -18.98 -20.01 -21.61
CA TYR A 13 -19.04 -20.32 -20.19
C TYR A 13 -17.72 -21.00 -19.84
N PHE A 14 -16.83 -20.26 -19.18
CA PHE A 14 -15.71 -20.86 -18.47
C PHE A 14 -16.29 -21.65 -17.31
N ASP A 15 -16.50 -22.95 -17.54
CA ASP A 15 -16.80 -23.93 -16.51
C ASP A 15 -15.54 -24.02 -15.62
N ALA A 16 -15.50 -23.17 -14.59
CA ALA A 16 -14.46 -23.26 -13.57
C ALA A 16 -14.58 -24.66 -12.94
N PRO A 17 -13.52 -25.48 -12.94
CA PRO A 17 -13.58 -26.80 -12.37
C PRO A 17 -13.99 -26.67 -10.91
N VAL A 18 -15.18 -27.19 -10.59
CA VAL A 18 -15.66 -27.36 -9.22
C VAL A 18 -14.60 -28.22 -8.52
N ALA A 19 -13.80 -27.57 -7.67
CA ALA A 19 -12.93 -28.28 -6.76
C ALA A 19 -13.84 -29.07 -5.81
N ILE A 20 -14.02 -30.36 -6.10
CA ILE A 20 -14.61 -31.31 -5.17
C ILE A 20 -13.61 -31.43 -4.03
N PHE A 21 -13.80 -30.62 -2.99
CA PHE A 21 -13.18 -30.87 -1.70
C PHE A 21 -13.80 -32.15 -1.17
N HIS A 22 -13.12 -33.28 -1.39
CA HIS A 22 -13.32 -34.46 -0.58
C HIS A 22 -12.94 -34.11 0.85
N ASN A 23 -13.95 -33.66 1.60
CA ASN A 23 -13.96 -33.74 3.05
C ASN A 23 -13.99 -35.24 3.40
N ASN A 24 -12.83 -35.90 3.34
CA ASN A 24 -12.58 -37.08 4.15
C ASN A 24 -12.54 -36.62 5.61
N ILE A 25 -13.74 -36.41 6.15
CA ILE A 25 -14.00 -36.49 7.58
C ILE A 25 -13.98 -37.99 7.85
N ASP A 26 -12.78 -38.52 8.06
CA ASP A 26 -12.62 -39.82 8.66
C ASP A 26 -13.16 -39.71 10.10
N ASP A 27 -14.43 -40.10 10.22
CA ASP A 27 -15.09 -40.55 11.44
C ASP A 27 -14.27 -41.69 12.07
N SER A 28 -13.33 -41.35 12.95
CA SER A 28 -13.01 -42.16 14.13
C SER A 28 -11.93 -41.49 14.98
N LEU A 29 -12.33 -40.57 15.86
CA LEU A 29 -11.56 -40.31 17.08
C LEU A 29 -12.42 -40.80 18.25
N PRO A 30 -11.94 -41.76 19.06
CA PRO A 30 -12.67 -42.18 20.24
C PRO A 30 -12.75 -41.00 21.21
N MET A 31 -13.97 -40.58 21.53
CA MET A 31 -14.22 -39.64 22.61
C MET A 31 -13.73 -40.25 23.92
N SER A 32 -12.54 -39.86 24.35
CA SER A 32 -12.07 -40.03 25.72
C SER A 32 -12.93 -39.13 26.62
N SER A 33 -13.95 -39.72 27.21
CA SER A 33 -14.74 -39.13 28.30
C SER A 33 -13.92 -39.22 29.60
N GLN A 34 -13.02 -38.28 29.84
CA GLN A 34 -12.58 -37.94 31.19
C GLN A 34 -11.73 -36.66 31.17
N ASP A 35 -11.90 -35.84 32.21
CA ASP A 35 -11.25 -34.56 32.50
C ASP A 35 -11.96 -33.30 31.97
N ILE A 36 -13.17 -33.08 32.48
CA ILE A 36 -13.73 -31.73 32.64
C ILE A 36 -13.09 -31.14 33.92
N PRO A 37 -12.18 -30.15 33.83
CA PRO A 37 -11.70 -29.47 35.03
C PRO A 37 -12.86 -28.71 35.70
N PRO A 38 -12.89 -28.63 37.05
CA PRO A 38 -13.96 -27.94 37.76
C PRO A 38 -14.01 -26.45 37.37
N PRO A 39 -15.20 -25.82 37.40
CA PRO A 39 -15.37 -24.43 37.05
C PRO A 39 -14.51 -23.54 37.95
N ILE A 40 -13.58 -22.80 37.34
CA ILE A 40 -12.78 -21.79 38.02
C ILE A 40 -13.75 -20.75 38.59
N PRO A 41 -13.78 -20.50 39.92
CA PRO A 41 -14.61 -19.45 40.48
C PRO A 41 -14.19 -18.12 39.87
N ARG A 42 -15.13 -17.45 39.20
CA ARG A 42 -14.96 -16.08 38.70
C ARG A 42 -14.63 -15.16 39.87
N ARG A 43 -13.34 -14.96 40.11
CA ARG A 43 -12.83 -13.93 41.02
C ARG A 43 -13.19 -12.60 40.37
N SER A 44 -14.26 -11.96 40.86
CA SER A 44 -14.59 -10.59 40.52
C SER A 44 -13.40 -9.72 40.93
N VAL A 45 -12.54 -9.40 39.97
CA VAL A 45 -11.51 -8.39 40.15
C VAL A 45 -12.26 -7.07 40.30
N GLN A 46 -12.52 -6.66 41.54
CA GLN A 46 -12.83 -5.28 41.84
C GLN A 46 -11.57 -4.48 41.47
N LEU A 47 -11.59 -3.93 40.26
CA LEU A 47 -10.63 -2.94 39.82
C LEU A 47 -10.86 -1.72 40.73
N LYS A 48 -10.08 -1.62 41.81
CA LYS A 48 -9.94 -0.38 42.57
C LYS A 48 -9.22 0.60 41.67
N ASP A 49 -10.02 1.35 40.92
CA ASP A 49 -9.58 2.48 40.10
C ASP A 49 -9.17 3.62 41.03
N ASN A 50 -7.94 3.51 41.58
CA ASN A 50 -7.24 4.57 42.29
C ASN A 50 -6.29 5.30 41.33
N GLY A 51 -6.73 5.54 40.09
CA GLY A 51 -6.06 6.45 39.19
C GLY A 51 -6.22 7.90 39.69
N PRO A 52 -5.17 8.75 39.64
CA PRO A 52 -5.30 10.16 39.98
C PRO A 52 -6.33 10.80 39.05
N GLN A 53 -7.41 11.34 39.63
CA GLN A 53 -8.37 12.14 38.88
C GLN A 53 -7.63 13.27 38.15
N PRO A 54 -7.73 13.37 36.80
CA PRO A 54 -7.30 14.56 36.12
C PRO A 54 -8.16 15.73 36.62
N LYS A 55 -7.49 16.74 37.19
CA LYS A 55 -8.13 18.02 37.53
C LYS A 55 -8.89 18.53 36.30
N PRO A 56 -10.11 19.06 36.46
CA PRO A 56 -10.81 19.71 35.36
C PRO A 56 -9.95 20.90 34.91
N ALA A 57 -9.37 20.80 33.72
CA ALA A 57 -8.80 21.95 33.05
C ALA A 57 -9.97 22.84 32.65
N ASP A 58 -9.99 24.07 33.19
CA ASP A 58 -10.86 25.15 32.74
C ASP A 58 -10.76 25.27 31.22
N THR A 59 -11.75 24.70 30.55
CA THR A 59 -11.92 24.81 29.12
C THR A 59 -12.56 26.15 28.89
N GLN A 60 -11.74 27.20 28.81
CA GLN A 60 -12.18 28.45 28.22
C GLN A 60 -12.47 28.18 26.74
N ILE A 61 -13.77 28.16 26.43
CA ILE A 61 -14.33 28.08 25.09
C ILE A 61 -13.94 29.36 24.37
N PHE A 62 -12.80 29.35 23.67
CA PHE A 62 -12.49 30.32 22.64
C PHE A 62 -13.26 29.93 21.38
N ASN A 63 -14.49 30.46 21.28
CA ASN A 63 -15.24 30.54 20.03
C ASN A 63 -14.50 31.51 19.09
N THR A 64 -13.53 31.00 18.35
CA THR A 64 -12.98 31.67 17.17
C THR A 64 -13.46 30.90 15.96
N PHE A 65 -14.61 31.31 15.43
CA PHE A 65 -15.08 30.99 14.09
C PHE A 65 -14.12 31.65 13.09
N ASP A 66 -12.95 31.04 12.86
CA ASP A 66 -12.16 31.31 11.66
C ASP A 66 -12.57 30.28 10.61
N THR A 67 -13.45 30.76 9.74
CA THR A 67 -13.93 30.05 8.56
C THR A 67 -12.76 29.97 7.58
N PRO A 68 -12.21 28.78 7.25
CA PRO A 68 -11.19 28.70 6.21
C PRO A 68 -11.83 29.07 4.87
N PRO A 69 -11.18 29.93 4.05
CA PRO A 69 -11.70 30.24 2.73
C PRO A 69 -11.74 28.96 1.89
N LEU A 70 -12.90 28.78 1.27
CA LEU A 70 -13.22 27.82 0.22
C LEU A 70 -12.02 27.70 -0.73
N ARG A 71 -11.26 26.61 -0.62
CA ARG A 71 -10.20 26.30 -1.58
C ARG A 71 -10.89 25.82 -2.84
N ASP A 72 -10.76 26.60 -3.89
CA ASP A 72 -11.09 26.20 -5.26
C ASP A 72 -10.45 24.83 -5.56
N PRO A 73 -11.18 23.88 -6.16
CA PRO A 73 -10.62 22.65 -6.66
C PRO A 73 -9.85 22.98 -7.95
N HIS A 74 -8.67 23.56 -7.81
CA HIS A 74 -7.69 23.57 -8.88
C HIS A 74 -7.28 22.10 -9.10
N MET A 75 -7.92 21.49 -10.09
CA MET A 75 -7.48 20.26 -10.71
C MET A 75 -6.04 20.46 -11.16
N MET A 76 -5.10 20.02 -10.33
CA MET A 76 -3.73 19.81 -10.79
C MET A 76 -3.76 18.65 -11.76
N ALA A 77 -3.98 18.98 -13.03
CA ALA A 77 -3.56 18.14 -14.14
C ALA A 77 -2.07 17.85 -13.93
N HIS A 78 -1.78 16.64 -13.47
CA HIS A 78 -0.42 16.14 -13.44
C HIS A 78 0.03 16.01 -14.90
N PRO A 79 1.12 16.66 -15.35
CA PRO A 79 1.57 16.59 -16.75
C PRO A 79 2.23 15.25 -17.09
N ASN A 80 2.02 14.20 -16.29
CA ASN A 80 2.57 12.87 -16.49
C ASN A 80 1.47 11.81 -16.26
N GLU A 81 0.51 11.76 -17.18
CA GLU A 81 -0.23 10.53 -17.48
C GLU A 81 0.73 9.54 -18.18
N SER A 82 1.76 9.11 -17.45
CA SER A 82 2.58 7.95 -17.82
C SER A 82 1.76 6.68 -17.54
N GLU A 83 0.65 6.53 -18.27
CA GLU A 83 0.12 5.21 -18.58
C GLU A 83 1.25 4.42 -19.27
N GLY A 84 1.54 3.22 -18.75
CA GLY A 84 2.36 2.26 -19.51
C GLY A 84 3.80 2.10 -19.05
N TRP A 85 4.00 1.66 -17.81
CA TRP A 85 5.00 0.64 -17.52
C TRP A 85 4.30 -0.60 -16.96
N LEU A 86 3.38 -1.16 -17.76
CA LEU A 86 3.09 -2.58 -17.65
C LEU A 86 4.27 -3.32 -18.29
N PRO A 87 4.78 -4.41 -17.69
CA PRO A 87 5.72 -5.28 -18.38
C PRO A 87 5.06 -5.80 -19.66
N ALA A 88 5.69 -5.55 -20.81
CA ALA A 88 5.32 -6.19 -22.06
C ALA A 88 5.38 -7.71 -21.84
N VAL A 89 4.20 -8.33 -21.74
CA VAL A 89 4.09 -9.78 -21.84
C VAL A 89 4.18 -10.08 -23.33
N ASP A 90 5.39 -10.42 -23.79
CA ASP A 90 5.63 -10.86 -25.15
C ASP A 90 4.87 -12.17 -25.40
N ASN A 91 3.63 -12.04 -25.88
CA ASN A 91 2.87 -13.11 -26.51
C ASN A 91 3.48 -13.37 -27.89
N ALA A 92 4.39 -14.35 -27.98
CA ALA A 92 4.83 -14.91 -29.25
C ALA A 92 3.76 -15.90 -29.77
N PRO A 93 3.24 -15.72 -31.00
CA PRO A 93 2.36 -16.72 -31.61
C PRO A 93 3.17 -17.77 -32.36
N ASN A 94 2.68 -19.01 -32.28
CA ASN A 94 2.87 -20.10 -33.25
C ASN A 94 4.27 -20.76 -33.34
N SER A 95 4.39 -21.92 -32.68
CA SER A 95 5.16 -23.04 -33.24
C SER A 95 4.23 -24.26 -33.34
N PRO A 96 4.17 -24.95 -34.50
CA PRO A 96 3.27 -26.07 -34.70
C PRO A 96 3.87 -27.36 -34.13
N THR A 97 2.99 -28.14 -33.51
CA THR A 97 2.83 -29.59 -33.71
C THR A 97 4.11 -30.41 -33.86
N PHE A 98 4.56 -31.03 -32.76
CA PHE A 98 5.15 -32.37 -32.85
C PHE A 98 4.52 -33.31 -31.82
N SER A 99 4.07 -34.41 -32.38
CA SER A 99 3.45 -35.58 -31.78
C SER A 99 4.34 -36.31 -30.77
N ALA A 100 3.65 -37.16 -29.99
CA ALA A 100 4.13 -38.39 -29.38
C ALA A 100 4.55 -38.32 -27.89
N GLN A 101 3.60 -38.71 -27.04
CA GLN A 101 3.70 -39.99 -26.33
C GLN A 101 4.97 -40.20 -25.48
N ALA A 102 4.93 -39.78 -24.21
CA ALA A 102 5.52 -40.54 -23.11
C ALA A 102 5.04 -40.01 -21.75
N LYS A 103 4.35 -40.86 -21.00
CA LYS A 103 4.21 -40.74 -19.54
C LYS A 103 5.60 -40.81 -18.91
N PRO A 104 5.88 -40.02 -17.88
CA PRO A 104 6.58 -40.59 -16.74
C PRO A 104 5.86 -40.33 -15.42
N SER A 105 5.86 -41.40 -14.64
CA SER A 105 5.36 -41.58 -13.29
C SER A 105 5.57 -40.41 -12.33
N SER A 106 4.52 -40.15 -11.55
CA SER A 106 4.52 -39.48 -10.25
C SER A 106 5.70 -39.92 -9.37
N ARG A 107 6.72 -39.06 -9.21
CA ARG A 107 7.65 -39.15 -8.10
C ARG A 107 7.06 -38.39 -6.91
N LYS A 108 6.58 -39.17 -5.94
CA LYS A 108 6.27 -38.72 -4.58
C LYS A 108 7.56 -38.19 -3.96
N SER A 109 7.66 -36.88 -3.75
CA SER A 109 8.66 -36.28 -2.85
C SER A 109 8.02 -36.13 -1.48
N SER A 110 8.53 -36.92 -0.54
CA SER A 110 8.21 -36.87 0.88
C SER A 110 8.56 -35.50 1.48
N PRO A 111 7.73 -34.92 2.36
CA PRO A 111 8.12 -33.74 3.12
C PRO A 111 9.11 -34.14 4.22
N VAL A 112 10.31 -33.57 4.18
CA VAL A 112 11.29 -33.62 5.26
C VAL A 112 10.71 -32.90 6.48
N LYS A 113 10.33 -33.66 7.51
CA LYS A 113 10.06 -33.14 8.85
C LYS A 113 11.36 -32.55 9.39
N ARG A 114 11.40 -31.22 9.52
CA ARG A 114 12.45 -30.54 10.29
C ARG A 114 11.96 -30.43 11.72
N GLU A 115 12.42 -31.35 12.55
CA GLU A 115 12.32 -31.27 14.00
C GLU A 115 13.15 -30.06 14.47
N THR A 116 12.47 -28.98 14.85
CA THR A 116 13.10 -27.92 15.65
C THR A 116 13.02 -28.35 17.10
N SER A 117 14.17 -28.84 17.59
CA SER A 117 14.44 -29.11 18.98
C SER A 117 14.06 -27.92 19.87
N VAL A 118 13.24 -28.25 20.85
CA VAL A 118 12.93 -27.52 22.08
C VAL A 118 14.23 -27.04 22.74
N SER A 119 14.39 -25.72 22.87
CA SER A 119 15.34 -25.13 23.83
C SER A 119 14.63 -24.97 25.17
N PRO A 120 15.20 -25.44 26.28
CA PRO A 120 14.55 -25.40 27.57
C PRO A 120 14.64 -24.00 28.20
N ASN A 121 13.49 -23.60 28.70
CA ASN A 121 13.25 -22.90 29.96
C ASN A 121 14.51 -22.55 30.79
N ARG A 122 14.77 -21.24 30.93
CA ARG A 122 15.64 -20.69 31.98
C ARG A 122 14.85 -19.65 32.75
N GLU A 123 14.00 -20.14 33.65
CA GLU A 123 13.46 -19.37 34.76
C GLU A 123 14.49 -19.33 35.91
N ASN A 124 14.45 -18.22 36.64
CA ASN A 124 14.97 -18.00 38.01
C ASN A 124 16.48 -17.75 38.18
N ASP A 125 16.85 -16.47 38.17
CA ASP A 125 17.79 -15.91 39.14
C ASP A 125 17.22 -14.61 39.74
N PRO A 126 16.71 -14.63 40.99
CA PRO A 126 16.57 -13.42 41.80
C PRO A 126 17.90 -13.14 42.51
N PHE A 127 18.18 -11.88 42.84
CA PHE A 127 19.40 -11.36 43.49
C PHE A 127 20.54 -10.89 42.57
N ALA A 128 20.42 -9.65 42.08
CA ALA A 128 21.57 -8.76 41.96
C ALA A 128 21.13 -7.31 42.20
N SER A 129 21.16 -6.94 43.48
CA SER A 129 21.12 -5.55 43.96
C SER A 129 22.33 -4.74 43.48
N GLY A 130 22.08 -3.46 43.19
CA GLY A 130 23.11 -2.43 43.04
C GLY A 130 23.53 -2.23 41.58
N SER A 131 23.74 -1.04 41.05
CA SER A 131 24.04 0.23 41.69
C SER A 131 24.16 1.30 40.59
N ILE A 132 24.07 2.56 41.01
CA ILE A 132 24.53 3.78 40.31
C ILE A 132 23.56 4.39 39.27
N ALA A 133 22.71 5.25 39.83
CA ALA A 133 22.26 6.46 39.20
C ALA A 133 23.45 7.38 38.84
N HIS A 134 23.61 7.70 37.56
CA HIS A 134 24.37 8.87 37.15
C HIS A 134 23.45 9.94 36.56
N ARG A 135 23.13 10.90 37.43
CA ARG A 135 22.84 12.28 37.09
C ARG A 135 23.97 12.85 36.22
N ARG A 136 23.63 13.28 35.01
CA ARG A 136 24.15 14.48 34.36
C ARG A 136 22.93 15.10 33.67
N GLY A 137 22.43 16.28 34.03
CA GLY A 137 23.17 17.50 34.34
C GLY A 137 23.47 18.22 33.03
N THR A 138 22.45 18.57 32.24
CA THR A 138 22.61 19.37 31.04
C THR A 138 22.09 20.77 31.34
N MET A 139 23.02 21.69 31.41
CA MET A 139 22.78 23.09 31.74
C MET A 139 21.98 23.78 30.65
N ARG A 140 21.13 24.70 31.11
CA ARG A 140 20.55 25.81 30.35
C ARG A 140 21.65 26.56 29.58
N THR A 141 21.45 26.72 28.28
CA THR A 141 22.05 27.81 27.50
C THR A 141 20.93 28.63 26.89
N THR A 142 20.58 29.73 27.55
CA THR A 142 19.92 30.87 26.92
C THR A 142 20.93 31.56 26.03
N GLY A 143 20.68 31.61 24.72
CA GLY A 143 21.58 32.28 23.78
C GLY A 143 21.06 32.26 22.35
N ILE A 144 20.32 33.32 22.00
CA ILE A 144 20.57 34.19 20.85
C ILE A 144 20.71 33.52 19.46
N ALA A 145 19.75 33.85 18.61
CA ALA A 145 19.85 34.06 17.16
C ALA A 145 20.46 32.96 16.29
N SER A 146 19.64 32.39 15.40
CA SER A 146 19.76 32.62 13.96
C SER A 146 18.71 31.80 13.22
N SER A 147 17.99 32.49 12.34
CA SER A 147 17.06 31.90 11.38
C SER A 147 17.73 30.76 10.60
N PRO A 148 17.01 29.67 10.27
CA PRO A 148 17.53 28.66 9.35
C PRO A 148 17.75 29.31 7.97
N PRO A 149 18.92 29.17 7.34
CA PRO A 149 19.06 29.52 5.94
C PRO A 149 18.20 28.54 5.14
N SER A 150 17.15 29.07 4.53
CA SER A 150 16.45 28.45 3.40
C SER A 150 17.50 28.08 2.35
N ILE A 151 17.84 26.80 2.27
CA ILE A 151 18.56 26.23 1.13
C ILE A 151 17.54 26.20 0.00
N HIS A 152 17.36 27.36 -0.64
CA HIS A 152 16.84 27.41 -1.98
C HIS A 152 17.76 26.56 -2.85
N HIS A 153 17.29 25.39 -3.24
CA HIS A 153 17.75 24.69 -4.44
C HIS A 153 17.54 25.63 -5.62
N GLY A 154 18.48 26.55 -5.80
CA GLY A 154 18.70 27.23 -7.04
C GLY A 154 18.97 26.14 -8.07
N SER A 155 17.96 25.91 -8.90
CA SER A 155 18.11 25.33 -10.23
C SER A 155 19.16 26.17 -10.96
N MET A 156 20.42 25.83 -10.74
CA MET A 156 21.50 26.13 -11.66
C MET A 156 21.21 25.27 -12.88
N ALA A 157 20.27 25.75 -13.70
CA ALA A 157 20.26 25.44 -15.11
C ALA A 157 21.67 25.78 -15.58
N LEU A 158 22.50 24.75 -15.72
CA LEU A 158 23.69 24.76 -16.54
C LEU A 158 23.18 25.18 -17.91
N SER A 159 23.17 26.49 -18.13
CA SER A 159 23.21 27.08 -19.45
C SER A 159 24.48 26.53 -20.04
N ARG A 160 24.35 25.37 -20.69
CA ARG A 160 25.34 24.82 -21.59
C ARG A 160 25.59 25.96 -22.54
N SER A 161 26.68 26.67 -22.28
CA SER A 161 27.33 27.50 -23.27
C SER A 161 27.53 26.57 -24.45
N THR A 162 26.60 26.65 -25.40
CA THR A 162 26.77 26.23 -26.77
C THR A 162 27.84 27.17 -27.31
N SER A 163 29.08 26.93 -26.83
CA SER A 163 30.29 27.40 -27.44
C SER A 163 30.14 26.98 -28.89
N ARG A 164 29.80 27.98 -29.69
CA ARG A 164 29.81 27.92 -31.14
C ARG A 164 31.23 27.48 -31.46
N LYS A 165 31.43 26.18 -31.63
CA LYS A 165 32.65 25.62 -32.17
C LYS A 165 32.79 26.30 -33.53
N SER A 166 33.64 27.31 -33.61
CA SER A 166 34.04 27.89 -34.86
C SER A 166 34.79 26.79 -35.58
N ASN A 167 34.11 26.09 -36.49
CA ASN A 167 34.76 25.18 -37.41
C ASN A 167 35.84 26.01 -38.10
N HIS A 168 37.12 25.67 -37.90
CA HIS A 168 38.23 26.35 -38.56
C HIS A 168 38.11 26.10 -40.06
N THR A 169 37.41 27.01 -40.72
CA THR A 169 37.33 27.10 -42.17
C THR A 169 38.42 28.04 -42.65
N THR A 170 39.00 27.78 -43.81
CA THR A 170 39.74 28.82 -44.55
C THR A 170 38.85 30.04 -44.81
N SER A 171 39.42 31.17 -45.22
CA SER A 171 38.68 32.38 -45.64
C SER A 171 37.54 32.09 -46.62
N ASP A 172 37.65 30.99 -47.37
CA ASP A 172 36.71 30.55 -48.39
C ASP A 172 35.63 29.60 -47.85
N GLY A 173 35.51 29.43 -46.53
CA GLY A 173 34.49 28.59 -45.89
C GLY A 173 34.74 27.08 -45.97
N ARG A 174 35.84 26.63 -46.59
CA ARG A 174 36.19 25.21 -46.66
C ARG A 174 36.78 24.71 -45.34
N ILE A 175 36.26 23.59 -44.82
CA ILE A 175 36.81 22.90 -43.66
C ILE A 175 38.22 22.44 -44.02
N ILE A 176 39.23 22.82 -43.23
CA ILE A 176 40.62 22.42 -43.47
C ILE A 176 40.75 20.93 -43.14
N PRO A 177 40.88 20.03 -44.13
CA PRO A 177 41.11 18.61 -43.84
C PRO A 177 42.47 18.48 -43.13
N GLY A 178 42.49 17.85 -41.95
CA GLY A 178 43.71 17.62 -41.17
C GLY A 178 43.96 18.56 -39.99
N SER A 179 43.07 19.53 -39.70
CA SER A 179 43.24 20.36 -38.50
C SER A 179 42.91 19.58 -37.21
N ALA A 180 43.94 19.36 -36.38
CA ALA A 180 43.86 18.63 -35.12
C ALA A 180 42.85 19.21 -34.11
N PHE A 181 42.39 20.45 -34.30
CA PHE A 181 41.43 21.11 -33.42
C PHE A 181 39.97 21.01 -33.89
N VAL A 182 39.72 20.60 -35.14
CA VAL A 182 38.35 20.52 -35.69
C VAL A 182 37.51 19.46 -34.98
N ASN A 183 38.12 18.38 -34.51
CA ASN A 183 37.43 17.34 -33.75
C ASN A 183 37.54 17.52 -32.21
N GLY A 184 38.16 18.60 -31.74
CA GLY A 184 38.40 18.88 -30.32
C GLY A 184 39.73 18.31 -29.83
N ALA A 185 40.30 18.95 -28.80
CA ALA A 185 41.66 18.73 -28.26
C ALA A 185 41.94 17.33 -27.65
N GLY A 186 41.10 16.32 -27.92
CA GLY A 186 41.30 14.94 -27.51
C GLY A 186 40.79 13.90 -28.51
N ALA A 187 40.44 14.29 -29.75
CA ALA A 187 39.82 13.40 -30.73
C ALA A 187 40.80 12.81 -31.77
N THR A 188 42.10 13.12 -31.68
CA THR A 188 43.12 12.32 -32.36
C THR A 188 43.36 11.08 -31.53
N GLY A 189 42.54 10.04 -31.73
CA GLY A 189 42.75 8.74 -31.12
C GLY A 189 44.14 8.17 -31.49
N PRO A 190 44.64 7.15 -30.77
CA PRO A 190 45.97 6.57 -31.02
C PRO A 190 46.18 6.01 -32.44
N PHE A 191 45.12 5.89 -33.23
CA PHE A 191 45.14 5.45 -34.63
C PHE A 191 44.91 6.57 -35.64
N ALA A 192 44.81 7.82 -35.21
CA ALA A 192 44.77 8.98 -36.11
C ALA A 192 46.19 9.22 -36.65
N LEU A 193 46.58 8.44 -37.65
CA LEU A 193 47.78 8.70 -38.43
C LEU A 193 47.51 9.95 -39.27
N ALA A 194 48.11 11.07 -38.89
CA ALA A 194 48.17 12.22 -39.79
C ALA A 194 48.87 11.76 -41.06
N ALA A 195 48.25 11.97 -42.23
CA ALA A 195 48.90 11.67 -43.50
C ALA A 195 50.23 12.42 -43.53
N GLU A 196 51.33 11.69 -43.74
CA GLU A 196 52.66 12.28 -43.85
C GLU A 196 52.67 13.17 -45.08
N ASP A 197 52.63 14.48 -44.85
CA ASP A 197 52.77 15.46 -45.92
C ASP A 197 54.24 15.49 -46.36
N GLU A 198 54.55 14.70 -47.40
CA GLU A 198 55.89 14.57 -47.98
C GLU A 198 56.51 15.93 -48.31
N THR A 199 55.68 16.93 -48.63
CA THR A 199 56.14 18.28 -48.95
C THR A 199 56.73 19.01 -47.74
N LEU A 200 56.20 18.78 -46.54
CA LEU A 200 56.73 19.34 -45.29
C LEU A 200 58.02 18.64 -44.87
N ALA A 201 58.10 17.32 -45.06
CA ALA A 201 59.32 16.56 -44.78
C ALA A 201 60.49 17.04 -45.67
N ALA A 202 60.26 17.23 -46.97
CA ALA A 202 61.26 17.77 -47.90
C ALA A 202 61.71 19.19 -47.51
N ARG A 203 60.76 20.08 -47.19
CA ARG A 203 61.05 21.45 -46.73
C ARG A 203 61.85 21.47 -45.42
N GLY A 204 61.54 20.57 -44.49
CA GLY A 204 62.26 20.43 -43.23
C GLY A 204 63.71 19.99 -43.42
N ALA A 205 63.95 19.05 -44.34
CA ALA A 205 65.30 18.61 -44.69
C ALA A 205 66.13 19.74 -45.33
N GLU A 206 65.55 20.49 -46.26
CA GLU A 206 66.19 21.64 -46.90
C GLU A 206 66.52 22.74 -45.89
N ALA A 207 65.57 23.11 -45.01
CA ALA A 207 65.80 24.08 -43.95
C ALA A 207 66.94 23.64 -43.00
N ASN A 208 67.02 22.35 -42.67
CA ASN A 208 68.11 21.79 -41.88
C ASN A 208 69.46 21.79 -42.60
N ALA A 209 69.49 21.68 -43.94
CA ALA A 209 70.70 21.81 -44.74
C ALA A 209 71.25 23.25 -44.70
N HIS A 210 70.37 24.25 -44.71
CA HIS A 210 70.75 25.67 -44.71
C HIS A 210 71.10 26.26 -43.33
N LEU A 211 70.84 25.54 -42.24
CA LEU A 211 71.18 25.99 -40.89
C LEU A 211 72.69 25.84 -40.60
N THR A 212 73.30 26.92 -40.10
CA THR A 212 74.68 26.89 -39.62
C THR A 212 74.84 26.02 -38.37
N GLY A 213 76.04 25.45 -38.14
CA GLY A 213 76.31 24.61 -36.96
C GLY A 213 76.02 25.31 -35.61
N LYS A 214 76.23 26.63 -35.53
CA LYS A 214 75.89 27.44 -34.34
C LYS A 214 74.38 27.52 -34.11
N GLN A 215 73.57 27.66 -35.16
CA GLN A 215 72.11 27.67 -35.05
C GLN A 215 71.59 26.28 -34.66
N LYS A 216 72.12 25.21 -35.26
CA LYS A 216 71.79 23.82 -34.88
C LYS A 216 72.04 23.55 -33.40
N SER A 217 73.19 23.98 -32.87
CA SER A 217 73.49 23.83 -31.43
C SER A 217 72.54 24.62 -30.53
N LYS A 218 72.16 25.85 -30.93
CA LYS A 218 71.17 26.64 -30.18
C LYS A 218 69.80 25.98 -30.18
N ILE A 219 69.35 25.52 -31.35
CA ILE A 219 68.09 24.78 -31.51
C ILE A 219 68.10 23.53 -30.63
N ALA A 220 69.15 22.70 -30.70
CA ALA A 220 69.30 21.50 -29.89
C ALA A 220 69.26 21.78 -28.38
N LYS A 221 69.86 22.90 -27.92
CA LYS A 221 69.79 23.32 -26.50
C LYS A 221 68.38 23.73 -26.09
N VAL A 222 67.64 24.42 -26.96
CA VAL A 222 66.26 24.82 -26.72
C VAL A 222 65.36 23.59 -26.68
N GLU A 223 65.48 22.69 -27.66
CA GLU A 223 64.78 21.41 -27.71
C GLU A 223 65.05 20.55 -26.47
N ALA A 224 66.31 20.44 -26.03
CA ALA A 224 66.65 19.71 -24.81
C ALA A 224 65.99 20.30 -23.56
N LYS A 225 65.82 21.63 -23.48
CA LYS A 225 65.07 22.27 -22.38
C LYS A 225 63.57 21.97 -22.46
N HIS A 226 62.98 22.04 -23.65
CA HIS A 226 61.58 21.67 -23.85
C HIS A 226 61.32 20.20 -23.54
N ASN A 227 62.18 19.29 -23.97
CA ASN A 227 62.07 17.85 -23.66
C ASN A 227 62.13 17.58 -22.15
N ARG A 228 62.96 18.32 -21.42
CA ARG A 228 63.00 18.26 -19.94
C ARG A 228 61.72 18.81 -19.31
N GLN A 229 61.15 19.90 -19.85
CA GLN A 229 59.87 20.45 -19.38
C GLN A 229 58.72 19.48 -19.66
N LEU A 230 58.61 18.95 -20.87
CA LEU A 230 57.65 17.91 -21.25
C LEU A 230 57.75 16.69 -20.33
N SER A 231 58.95 16.19 -20.08
CA SER A 231 59.17 15.06 -19.16
C SER A 231 58.69 15.36 -17.73
N LYS A 232 58.76 16.63 -17.28
CA LYS A 232 58.22 17.04 -15.97
C LYS A 232 56.69 17.11 -15.99
N ILE A 233 56.11 17.64 -17.05
CA ILE A 233 54.65 17.72 -17.24
C ILE A 233 54.06 16.31 -17.24
N ILE A 234 54.59 15.40 -18.06
CA ILE A 234 54.13 14.00 -18.13
C ILE A 234 54.18 13.32 -16.76
N LYS A 235 55.25 13.54 -15.99
CA LYS A 235 55.36 12.99 -14.62
C LYS A 235 54.36 13.59 -13.64
N GLN A 236 54.05 14.88 -13.78
CA GLN A 236 53.06 15.56 -12.94
C GLN A 236 51.64 15.10 -13.29
N GLU A 237 51.32 15.00 -14.58
CA GLU A 237 50.06 14.48 -15.10
C GLU A 237 49.82 13.04 -14.63
N ALA A 238 50.82 12.16 -14.75
CA ALA A 238 50.73 10.79 -14.24
C ALA A 238 50.46 10.73 -12.72
N LYS A 239 51.01 11.67 -11.94
CA LYS A 239 50.73 11.75 -10.49
C LYS A 239 49.31 12.23 -10.22
N THR A 240 48.85 13.27 -10.91
CA THR A 240 47.48 13.78 -10.74
C THR A 240 46.44 12.77 -11.18
N GLU A 241 46.70 12.04 -12.27
CA GLU A 241 45.84 10.97 -12.77
C GLU A 241 45.76 9.81 -11.75
N LYS A 242 46.91 9.39 -11.19
CA LYS A 242 46.92 8.36 -10.14
C LYS A 242 46.09 8.77 -8.91
N ILE A 243 46.17 10.03 -8.50
CA ILE A 243 45.37 10.56 -7.38
C ILE A 243 43.89 10.58 -7.74
N ALA A 244 43.55 11.10 -8.94
CA ALA A 244 42.16 11.14 -9.42
C ALA A 244 41.55 9.73 -9.49
N LEU A 245 42.30 8.74 -9.99
CA LEU A 245 41.88 7.34 -10.03
C LEU A 245 41.68 6.76 -8.62
N ALA A 246 42.59 7.05 -7.68
CA ALA A 246 42.44 6.60 -6.30
C ALA A 246 41.20 7.21 -5.62
N THR A 247 40.92 8.50 -5.85
CA THR A 247 39.71 9.17 -5.36
C THR A 247 38.45 8.53 -5.94
N ALA A 248 38.41 8.28 -7.26
CA ALA A 248 37.26 7.63 -7.90
C ALA A 248 36.99 6.22 -7.36
N ILE A 249 38.04 5.42 -7.08
CA ILE A 249 37.91 4.09 -6.46
C ILE A 249 37.33 4.21 -5.04
N PHE A 250 37.80 5.19 -4.27
CA PHE A 250 37.32 5.43 -2.92
C PHE A 250 35.83 5.81 -2.92
N GLU A 251 35.44 6.78 -3.75
CA GLU A 251 34.05 7.23 -3.90
C GLU A 251 33.12 6.09 -4.33
N LEU A 252 33.55 5.26 -5.30
CA LEU A 252 32.82 4.06 -5.71
C LEU A 252 32.60 3.10 -4.53
N GLY A 253 33.62 2.92 -3.68
CA GLY A 253 33.52 2.11 -2.48
C GLY A 253 32.53 2.66 -1.45
N GLU A 254 32.44 3.98 -1.29
CA GLU A 254 31.44 4.62 -0.42
C GLU A 254 30.02 4.47 -0.97
N LEU A 255 29.82 4.70 -2.27
CA LEU A 255 28.53 4.50 -2.93
C LEU A 255 28.03 3.06 -2.78
N GLN A 256 28.92 2.07 -2.92
CA GLN A 256 28.56 0.66 -2.69
C GLN A 256 28.16 0.39 -1.23
N LYS A 257 28.81 1.03 -0.25
CA LYS A 257 28.42 0.91 1.17
C LYS A 257 27.03 1.51 1.41
N TYR A 258 26.76 2.69 0.86
CA TYR A 258 25.43 3.33 0.96
C TYR A 258 24.34 2.48 0.30
N GLN A 259 24.60 1.93 -0.88
CA GLN A 259 23.66 1.03 -1.55
C GLN A 259 23.32 -0.19 -0.67
N LYS A 260 24.33 -0.86 -0.08
CA LYS A 260 24.10 -2.00 0.82
C LYS A 260 23.27 -1.60 2.05
N GLN A 261 23.52 -0.43 2.62
CA GLN A 261 22.73 0.10 3.74
C GLN A 261 21.29 0.38 3.32
N ALA A 262 21.08 1.03 2.19
CA ALA A 262 19.75 1.33 1.63
C ALA A 262 18.93 0.05 1.43
N VAL A 263 19.51 -0.97 0.77
CA VAL A 263 18.87 -2.28 0.56
C VAL A 263 18.51 -2.95 1.88
N LYS A 264 19.38 -2.88 2.89
CA LYS A 264 19.10 -3.43 4.23
C LYS A 264 17.98 -2.68 4.95
N SER A 265 17.92 -1.36 4.84
CA SER A 265 16.82 -0.56 5.41
C SER A 265 15.50 -0.83 4.70
N GLU A 266 15.51 -0.92 3.37
CA GLU A 266 14.33 -1.21 2.56
C GLU A 266 13.73 -2.57 2.92
N SER A 267 14.56 -3.61 2.98
CA SER A 267 14.12 -4.96 3.39
C SER A 267 13.44 -4.95 4.77
N ARG A 268 13.98 -4.19 5.74
CA ARG A 268 13.37 -4.05 7.07
C ARG A 268 12.00 -3.38 7.01
N VAL A 269 11.91 -2.26 6.28
CA VAL A 269 10.64 -1.53 6.09
C VAL A 269 9.60 -2.41 5.41
N GLN A 270 9.98 -3.17 4.39
CA GLN A 270 9.09 -4.08 3.67
C GLN A 270 8.53 -5.20 4.58
N VAL A 271 9.38 -5.78 5.45
CA VAL A 271 8.94 -6.78 6.44
C VAL A 271 7.97 -6.15 7.45
N THR A 272 8.26 -4.95 7.96
CA THR A 272 7.35 -4.26 8.89
C THR A 272 6.02 -3.91 8.24
N HIS A 273 6.03 -3.42 7.00
CA HIS A 273 4.84 -3.09 6.23
C HIS A 273 3.97 -4.34 5.99
N SER A 274 4.59 -5.45 5.60
CA SER A 274 3.88 -6.72 5.39
C SER A 274 3.21 -7.21 6.67
N LYS A 275 3.89 -7.12 7.82
CA LYS A 275 3.31 -7.45 9.13
C LYS A 275 2.12 -6.55 9.45
N LEU A 276 2.28 -5.23 9.31
CA LEU A 276 1.23 -4.25 9.58
C LEU A 276 -0.03 -4.50 8.72
N LEU A 277 0.17 -4.84 7.45
CA LEU A 277 -0.91 -5.18 6.52
C LEU A 277 -1.65 -6.45 6.96
N THR A 278 -0.94 -7.48 7.40
CA THR A 278 -1.60 -8.69 7.94
C THR A 278 -2.36 -8.41 9.24
N THR A 279 -1.82 -7.58 10.14
CA THR A 279 -2.53 -7.21 11.37
C THR A 279 -3.76 -6.38 11.06
N PHE A 280 -3.66 -5.44 10.13
CA PHE A 280 -4.78 -4.60 9.67
C PHE A 280 -5.92 -5.47 9.12
N LYS A 281 -5.62 -6.41 8.22
CA LYS A 281 -6.63 -7.32 7.66
C LYS A 281 -7.33 -8.17 8.73
N LYS A 282 -6.60 -8.61 9.76
CA LYS A 282 -7.18 -9.35 10.89
C LYS A 282 -8.14 -8.47 11.68
N THR A 283 -7.73 -7.25 12.02
CA THR A 283 -8.59 -6.31 12.77
C THR A 283 -9.81 -5.88 11.96
N GLU A 284 -9.65 -5.68 10.66
CA GLU A 284 -10.73 -5.36 9.73
C GLU A 284 -11.76 -6.50 9.67
N SER A 285 -11.30 -7.75 9.53
CA SER A 285 -12.17 -8.93 9.57
C SER A 285 -12.95 -9.04 10.88
N THR A 286 -12.31 -8.80 12.03
CA THR A 286 -13.02 -8.80 13.33
C THR A 286 -14.04 -7.69 13.44
N PHE A 287 -13.76 -6.50 12.89
CA PHE A 287 -14.69 -5.39 12.88
C PHE A 287 -15.92 -5.69 12.02
N LEU A 288 -15.72 -6.24 10.82
CA LEU A 288 -16.83 -6.63 9.94
C LEU A 288 -17.72 -7.72 10.55
N SER A 289 -17.11 -8.70 11.23
CA SER A 289 -17.87 -9.72 11.96
C SER A 289 -18.69 -9.12 13.12
N ALA A 290 -18.12 -8.19 13.88
CA ALA A 290 -18.84 -7.52 14.97
C ALA A 290 -19.97 -6.64 14.45
N LYS A 291 -19.75 -5.94 13.33
CA LYS A 291 -20.78 -5.15 12.64
C LYS A 291 -21.94 -6.03 12.17
N ALA A 292 -21.64 -7.17 11.53
CA ALA A 292 -22.66 -8.11 11.11
C ALA A 292 -23.47 -8.62 12.31
N ALA A 293 -22.81 -9.00 13.40
CA ALA A 293 -23.50 -9.44 14.62
C ALA A 293 -24.43 -8.34 15.20
N TYR A 294 -23.97 -7.09 15.23
CA TYR A 294 -24.80 -5.96 15.65
C TYR A 294 -26.03 -5.77 14.75
N GLU A 295 -25.86 -5.80 13.43
CA GLU A 295 -26.97 -5.68 12.47
C GLU A 295 -27.98 -6.83 12.63
N THR A 296 -27.51 -8.06 12.88
CA THR A 296 -28.42 -9.19 13.16
C THR A 296 -29.18 -9.03 14.47
N ALA A 297 -28.53 -8.54 15.53
CA ALA A 297 -29.19 -8.30 16.82
C ALA A 297 -30.24 -7.19 16.73
N LEU A 298 -29.96 -6.14 15.96
CA LEU A 298 -30.91 -5.07 15.68
C LEU A 298 -32.14 -5.58 14.91
N ALA A 299 -31.93 -6.41 13.89
CA ALA A 299 -33.01 -7.01 13.12
C ALA A 299 -33.89 -7.92 14.00
N GLN A 300 -33.29 -8.72 14.89
CA GLN A 300 -34.03 -9.56 15.84
C GLN A 300 -34.84 -8.71 16.83
N LEU A 301 -34.27 -7.64 17.38
CA LEU A 301 -34.98 -6.73 18.28
C LEU A 301 -36.21 -6.13 17.59
N ASN A 302 -36.06 -5.67 16.35
CA ASN A 302 -37.16 -5.10 15.59
C ASN A 302 -38.25 -6.15 15.30
N ALA A 303 -37.87 -7.37 14.91
CA ALA A 303 -38.81 -8.47 14.69
C ALA A 303 -39.61 -8.82 15.96
N GLU A 304 -38.95 -8.86 17.12
CA GLU A 304 -39.63 -9.09 18.40
C GLU A 304 -40.54 -7.92 18.80
N ALA A 305 -40.15 -6.67 18.50
CA ALA A 305 -40.99 -5.50 18.73
C ALA A 305 -42.27 -5.54 17.88
N GLU A 306 -42.15 -5.90 16.60
CA GLU A 306 -43.30 -6.10 15.70
C GLU A 306 -44.18 -7.26 16.18
N ASN A 307 -43.58 -8.39 16.58
CA ASN A 307 -44.32 -9.52 17.14
C ASN A 307 -45.12 -9.13 18.39
N LEU A 308 -44.53 -8.36 19.31
CA LEU A 308 -45.22 -7.82 20.48
C LEU A 308 -46.41 -6.93 20.06
N GLU A 309 -46.22 -6.04 19.08
CA GLU A 309 -47.30 -5.21 18.56
C GLU A 309 -48.45 -6.04 17.98
N THR A 310 -48.14 -7.07 17.18
CA THR A 310 -49.18 -7.97 16.63
C THR A 310 -49.95 -8.70 17.73
N LEU A 311 -49.28 -9.15 18.80
CA LEU A 311 -49.92 -9.77 19.96
C LEU A 311 -50.83 -8.77 20.71
N ARG A 312 -50.39 -7.51 20.86
CA ARG A 312 -51.22 -6.46 21.46
C ARG A 312 -52.47 -6.16 20.63
N LEU A 313 -52.34 -6.09 19.31
CA LEU A 313 -53.47 -5.89 18.40
C LEU A 313 -54.43 -7.08 18.47
N SER A 314 -53.92 -8.31 18.40
CA SER A 314 -54.73 -9.53 18.52
C SER A 314 -55.48 -9.61 19.86
N ALA A 315 -54.85 -9.22 20.97
CA ALA A 315 -55.50 -9.16 22.27
C ALA A 315 -56.65 -8.13 22.29
N ARG A 316 -56.46 -6.95 21.67
CA ARG A 316 -57.53 -5.94 21.55
C ARG A 316 -58.69 -6.45 20.72
N GLU A 317 -58.42 -7.04 19.55
CA GLU A 317 -59.46 -7.64 18.70
C GLU A 317 -60.24 -8.75 19.42
N ALA A 318 -59.55 -9.57 20.23
CA ALA A 318 -60.21 -10.61 21.03
C ALA A 318 -61.15 -10.00 22.09
N THR A 319 -60.74 -8.89 22.73
CA THR A 319 -61.60 -8.18 23.68
C THR A 319 -62.80 -7.51 23.02
N GLU A 320 -62.63 -6.95 21.81
CA GLU A 320 -63.72 -6.37 21.02
C GLU A 320 -64.74 -7.44 20.62
N LYS A 321 -64.28 -8.58 20.09
CA LYS A 321 -65.15 -9.72 19.75
C LYS A 321 -65.92 -10.25 20.97
N LEU A 322 -65.31 -10.25 22.15
CA LEU A 322 -65.99 -10.65 23.39
C LEU A 322 -67.10 -9.67 23.75
N GLN A 323 -66.86 -8.36 23.63
CA GLN A 323 -67.85 -7.33 23.89
C GLN A 323 -69.03 -7.42 22.90
N ASP A 324 -68.75 -7.60 21.61
CA ASP A 324 -69.79 -7.78 20.58
C ASP A 324 -70.68 -8.99 20.89
N LYS A 325 -70.07 -10.13 21.27
CA LYS A 325 -70.82 -11.33 21.65
C LYS A 325 -71.61 -11.16 22.94
N ALA A 326 -71.09 -10.42 23.92
CA ALA A 326 -71.83 -10.10 25.14
C ALA A 326 -73.07 -9.24 24.82
N ALA A 327 -72.92 -8.21 23.98
CA ALA A 327 -74.02 -7.37 23.53
C ALA A 327 -75.08 -8.14 22.73
N GLU A 328 -74.65 -9.08 21.87
CA GLU A 328 -75.54 -9.99 21.14
C GLU A 328 -76.36 -10.86 22.11
N ILE A 329 -75.73 -11.46 23.12
CA ILE A 329 -76.41 -12.27 24.14
C ILE A 329 -77.43 -11.45 24.92
N ASP A 330 -77.08 -10.22 25.32
CA ASP A 330 -78.01 -9.35 26.04
C ASP A 330 -79.20 -8.92 25.18
N SER A 331 -78.99 -8.71 23.87
CA SER A 331 -80.07 -8.51 22.90
C SER A 331 -81.00 -9.72 22.78
N LEU A 332 -80.44 -10.95 22.73
CA LEU A 332 -81.21 -12.19 22.72
C LEU A 332 -82.00 -12.41 24.01
N ARG A 333 -81.44 -12.06 25.17
CA ARG A 333 -82.17 -12.11 26.46
C ARG A 333 -83.33 -11.13 26.50
N ALA A 334 -83.14 -9.92 25.98
CA ALA A 334 -84.19 -8.90 25.89
C ALA A 334 -85.35 -9.37 25.00
N THR A 335 -85.05 -9.89 23.80
CA THR A 335 -86.06 -10.43 22.87
C THR A 335 -86.80 -11.63 23.45
N LEU A 336 -86.07 -12.60 24.03
CA LEU A 336 -86.68 -13.75 24.71
C LEU A 336 -87.62 -13.31 25.85
N SER A 337 -87.25 -12.31 26.65
CA SER A 337 -88.11 -11.80 27.72
C SER A 337 -89.39 -11.15 27.17
N VAL A 338 -89.35 -10.51 26.01
CA VAL A 338 -90.54 -9.96 25.33
C VAL A 338 -91.42 -11.10 24.83
N ASP A 339 -90.83 -12.08 24.14
CA ASP A 339 -91.53 -13.23 23.59
C ASP A 339 -92.24 -14.05 24.68
N GLU A 340 -91.63 -14.23 25.86
CA GLU A 340 -92.26 -14.93 26.98
C GLU A 340 -93.49 -14.18 27.50
N ARG A 341 -93.39 -12.85 27.68
CA ARG A 341 -94.54 -12.02 28.08
C ARG A 341 -95.65 -12.08 27.05
N GLU A 342 -95.32 -12.00 25.76
CA GLU A 342 -96.30 -12.16 24.69
C GLU A 342 -96.96 -13.53 24.71
N ARG A 343 -96.19 -14.60 24.96
CA ARG A 343 -96.68 -15.97 25.06
C ARG A 343 -97.64 -16.11 26.23
N GLU A 344 -97.30 -15.57 27.40
CA GLU A 344 -98.19 -15.55 28.57
C GLU A 344 -99.50 -14.81 28.29
N VAL A 345 -99.43 -13.63 27.65
CA VAL A 345 -100.63 -12.87 27.23
C VAL A 345 -101.50 -13.69 26.27
N LYS A 346 -100.91 -14.30 25.24
CA LYS A 346 -101.62 -15.14 24.26
C LYS A 346 -102.24 -16.39 24.91
N LEU A 347 -101.51 -17.07 25.80
CA LEU A 347 -102.02 -18.22 26.56
C LEU A 347 -103.18 -17.83 27.48
N GLY A 348 -103.13 -16.64 28.10
CA GLY A 348 -104.22 -16.08 28.88
C GLY A 348 -105.48 -15.86 28.05
N GLN A 349 -105.35 -15.27 26.86
CA GLN A 349 -106.47 -15.06 25.92
C GLN A 349 -107.12 -16.37 25.47
N LEU A 350 -106.32 -17.41 25.20
CA LEU A 350 -106.84 -18.73 24.79
C LEU A 350 -107.59 -19.44 25.93
N LYS A 351 -107.14 -19.30 27.19
CA LYS A 351 -107.82 -19.89 28.35
C LYS A 351 -109.14 -19.19 28.69
N GLY A 352 -109.24 -17.87 28.53
CA GLY A 352 -110.45 -17.08 28.84
C GLY A 352 -111.62 -17.23 27.87
N ARG A 353 -111.40 -17.77 26.67
CA ARG A 353 -112.42 -17.86 25.60
C ARG A 353 -113.12 -19.23 25.51
N ARG A 354 -113.00 -20.08 26.53
CA ARG A 354 -113.53 -21.46 26.50
C ARG A 354 -114.82 -21.68 27.31
N THR A 355 -115.44 -20.62 27.84
CA THR A 355 -116.61 -20.74 28.74
C THR A 355 -117.88 -19.98 28.32
N SER A 356 -117.97 -19.41 27.11
CA SER A 356 -119.17 -18.67 26.68
C SER A 356 -119.77 -19.05 25.32
N LEU A 357 -119.40 -20.21 24.74
CA LEU A 357 -119.97 -20.68 23.47
C LEU A 357 -120.91 -21.89 23.61
N TRP A 358 -121.43 -22.10 24.82
CA TRP A 358 -122.52 -23.05 25.13
C TRP A 358 -123.49 -22.35 26.10
N LYS A 359 -124.28 -21.41 25.58
CA LYS A 359 -125.56 -21.01 26.18
C LYS A 359 -126.45 -20.37 25.14
#